data_AF-A0AAU9VQP7-F1
#
_entry.id   AF-A0AAU9VQP7-F1
#
_cell.length_a   1.000
_cell.length_b   1.000
_cell.length_c   1.000
_cell.angle_alpha   90.00
_cell.angle_beta   90.00
_cell.angle_gamma   90.00
#
_symmetry.space_group_name_H-M   'P 1'
#
loop_
_entity.id
_entity.type
_entity.pdbx_description
1 polymer ?
#
loop_
_entity_poly.entity_id
_entity_poly.type
_entity_poly.pdbx_seq_one_letter_code
_entity_poly.pdbx_strand_id
1 'polypeptide(L)'
;MTELVGKFISHLNEEGFCIWKTILTSDTKFRTEWVTNLPYHVHRWILSLGQDLIHCVSRGCTKTPKHLLLPMTVKSLTGNAELVTLLKRFGHGLSYSQIEELETAIAEQQITNLHNGVLLLTVCSPSVSAVFCWDNNDLQMETLSGKGTTHCTNGIVVQRIPLTCAPPPDIQVEEVHPKKRTVTQIATDVIPYHSGHQQGPAAVQININQVIQTIPETTQRARLIDFGWILCQQPLEDSLFALSAEHPQVISAWTAFNIKIIEGRGLHESCVGYCPVIEASPTELPTVYTILQRSLQMADQLGQRDVMVVFDQAIYAKALEIVWQNPQEFQRVVPRMGTFHTVCAFLAAIGKRFSGAGLVVTGSVSGVLQGKHYNRSIRTHKIVFEALHHLQWQQFKGWLVTQGQCTNYIHLVSALQLVREECNAENFNVILSLPEFEELANLYEQYCKDENDSPLKMFWNSYW
;
A
#
# COMPACT_ATOMS: atom_id res chain seq x y z
N MET A 1 -45.28 -18.69 -2.79
CA MET A 1 -44.19 -17.70 -2.94
C MET A 1 -43.46 -17.44 -1.63
N THR A 2 -44.16 -17.08 -0.55
CA THR A 2 -43.55 -16.79 0.78
C THR A 2 -42.84 -17.99 1.40
N GLU A 3 -43.37 -19.20 1.25
CA GLU A 3 -42.75 -20.46 1.71
C GLU A 3 -41.54 -20.89 0.85
N LEU A 4 -41.53 -20.49 -0.44
CA LEU A 4 -40.44 -20.73 -1.37
C LEU A 4 -39.25 -19.80 -1.12
N VAL A 5 -39.54 -18.55 -0.73
CA VAL A 5 -38.53 -17.56 -0.31
C VAL A 5 -37.91 -17.96 1.03
N GLY A 6 -38.68 -18.57 1.94
CA GLY A 6 -38.16 -19.13 3.18
C GLY A 6 -37.15 -20.27 2.98
N LYS A 7 -37.34 -21.11 1.96
CA LYS A 7 -36.37 -22.16 1.57
C LYS A 7 -35.14 -21.61 0.82
N PHE A 8 -35.28 -20.48 0.13
CA PHE A 8 -34.18 -19.81 -0.57
C PHE A 8 -33.18 -19.15 0.40
N ILE A 9 -33.66 -18.58 1.51
CA ILE A 9 -32.80 -17.93 2.52
C ILE A 9 -31.93 -18.95 3.27
N SER A 10 -32.37 -20.21 3.41
CA SER A 10 -31.62 -21.25 4.15
C SER A 10 -30.53 -21.94 3.34
N HIS A 11 -30.44 -21.73 2.02
CA HIS A 11 -29.54 -22.47 1.12
C HIS A 11 -28.74 -21.53 0.20
N LEU A 12 -28.20 -20.44 0.73
CA LEU A 12 -27.22 -19.58 0.04
C LEU A 12 -25.84 -20.26 -0.08
N ASN A 13 -25.82 -21.46 -0.64
CA ASN A 13 -24.69 -22.06 -1.34
C ASN A 13 -25.15 -22.39 -2.77
N GLU A 14 -24.25 -22.81 -3.65
CA GLU A 14 -24.35 -22.91 -5.12
C GLU A 14 -25.71 -23.35 -5.74
N GLU A 15 -26.57 -24.05 -5.00
CA GLU A 15 -27.90 -24.51 -5.41
C GLU A 15 -28.97 -23.41 -5.56
N GLY A 16 -28.82 -22.24 -4.92
CA GLY A 16 -29.80 -21.14 -4.99
C GLY A 16 -30.06 -20.63 -6.42
N PHE A 17 -29.12 -20.84 -7.34
CA PHE A 17 -29.22 -20.40 -8.73
C PHE A 17 -30.15 -21.26 -9.58
N CYS A 18 -30.27 -22.57 -9.28
CA CYS A 18 -31.12 -23.50 -10.03
C CYS A 18 -32.60 -23.11 -10.00
N ILE A 19 -33.06 -22.48 -8.92
CA ILE A 19 -34.48 -22.12 -8.71
C ILE A 19 -34.90 -20.94 -9.61
N TRP A 20 -33.96 -20.10 -10.04
CA TRP A 20 -34.29 -18.84 -10.73
C TRP A 20 -34.75 -19.05 -12.19
N LYS A 21 -34.22 -20.06 -12.89
CA LYS A 21 -34.57 -20.30 -14.31
C LYS A 21 -35.82 -21.17 -14.51
N THR A 22 -36.20 -22.01 -13.54
CA THR A 22 -37.46 -22.78 -13.61
C THR A 22 -38.69 -21.87 -13.66
N ILE A 23 -38.59 -20.63 -13.15
CA ILE A 23 -39.70 -19.69 -13.11
C ILE A 23 -39.83 -18.86 -14.40
N LEU A 24 -38.76 -18.72 -15.21
CA LEU A 24 -38.75 -17.76 -16.33
C LEU A 24 -38.46 -18.36 -17.72
N THR A 25 -38.12 -19.64 -17.85
CA THR A 25 -37.99 -20.28 -19.16
C THR A 25 -38.53 -21.70 -19.15
N SER A 26 -39.36 -22.05 -20.13
CA SER A 26 -39.86 -23.40 -20.42
C SER A 26 -38.79 -24.35 -21.01
N ASP A 27 -37.51 -24.09 -20.74
CA ASP A 27 -36.39 -24.82 -21.33
C ASP A 27 -35.80 -25.81 -20.32
N THR A 28 -35.95 -27.11 -20.60
CA THR A 28 -35.71 -28.24 -19.68
C THR A 28 -34.28 -28.78 -19.71
N LYS A 29 -33.35 -28.14 -20.42
CA LYS A 29 -31.93 -28.58 -20.48
C LYS A 29 -31.05 -27.74 -19.55
N PHE A 30 -30.99 -28.12 -18.28
CA PHE A 30 -30.00 -27.57 -17.34
C PHE A 30 -28.77 -28.48 -17.24
N ARG A 31 -27.57 -27.89 -17.29
CA ARG A 31 -26.30 -28.52 -16.87
C ARG A 31 -25.70 -27.69 -15.75
N THR A 32 -25.36 -28.32 -14.63
CA THR A 32 -24.69 -27.71 -13.46
C THR A 32 -23.38 -26.99 -13.83
N GLU A 33 -22.72 -27.43 -14.91
CA GLU A 33 -21.49 -26.84 -15.47
C GLU A 33 -21.61 -25.36 -15.87
N TRP A 34 -22.82 -24.83 -16.08
CA TRP A 34 -23.04 -23.44 -16.53
C TRP A 34 -23.04 -22.41 -15.40
N VAL A 35 -23.09 -22.86 -14.15
CA VAL A 35 -23.14 -22.01 -12.96
C VAL A 35 -21.81 -22.02 -12.21
N THR A 36 -21.09 -23.14 -12.25
CA THR A 36 -19.83 -23.34 -11.53
C THR A 36 -18.61 -22.71 -12.21
N ASN A 37 -18.69 -22.38 -13.51
CA ASN A 37 -17.59 -21.80 -14.30
C ASN A 37 -18.00 -20.49 -15.01
N LEU A 38 -18.69 -19.59 -14.30
CA LEU A 38 -19.04 -18.29 -14.86
C LEU A 38 -17.84 -17.33 -14.81
N PRO A 39 -17.57 -16.56 -15.88
CA PRO A 39 -16.61 -15.48 -15.83
C PRO A 39 -16.93 -14.50 -14.69
N TYR A 40 -15.91 -13.99 -14.00
CA TYR A 40 -16.05 -13.11 -12.83
C TYR A 40 -17.04 -11.94 -13.06
N HIS A 41 -17.04 -11.36 -14.26
CA HIS A 41 -17.96 -10.28 -14.60
C HIS A 41 -19.42 -10.73 -14.52
N VAL A 42 -19.79 -11.92 -15.01
CA VAL A 42 -21.16 -12.46 -14.95
C VAL A 42 -21.59 -12.72 -13.51
N HIS A 43 -20.67 -13.24 -12.69
CA HIS A 43 -20.93 -13.46 -11.26
C HIS A 43 -21.31 -12.16 -10.53
N ARG A 44 -20.62 -11.05 -10.85
CA ARG A 44 -20.94 -9.72 -10.30
C ARG A 44 -22.37 -9.27 -10.64
N TRP A 45 -22.81 -9.46 -11.88
CA TRP A 45 -24.18 -9.10 -12.30
C TRP A 45 -25.23 -9.93 -11.57
N ILE A 46 -25.00 -11.23 -11.45
CA ILE A 46 -25.89 -12.14 -10.73
C ILE A 46 -26.04 -11.74 -9.27
N LEU A 47 -24.93 -11.48 -8.57
CA LEU A 47 -24.97 -11.03 -7.17
C LEU A 47 -25.72 -9.71 -7.01
N SER A 48 -25.54 -8.79 -7.96
CA SER A 48 -26.25 -7.50 -7.97
C SER A 48 -27.77 -7.69 -8.11
N LEU A 49 -28.21 -8.53 -9.03
CA LEU A 49 -29.63 -8.83 -9.26
C LEU A 49 -30.24 -9.62 -8.10
N GLY A 50 -29.51 -10.59 -7.53
CA GLY A 50 -29.95 -11.35 -6.36
C GLY A 50 -30.23 -10.44 -5.16
N GLN A 51 -29.39 -9.43 -4.95
CA GLN A 51 -29.57 -8.43 -3.90
C GLN A 51 -30.78 -7.52 -4.14
N ASP A 52 -31.11 -7.18 -5.40
CA ASP A 52 -32.34 -6.46 -5.75
C ASP A 52 -33.57 -7.30 -5.47
N LEU A 53 -33.54 -8.58 -5.84
CA LEU A 53 -34.66 -9.50 -5.59
C LEU A 53 -34.94 -9.67 -4.10
N ILE A 54 -33.90 -9.89 -3.29
CA ILE A 54 -34.04 -9.99 -1.83
C ILE A 54 -34.65 -8.70 -1.25
N HIS A 55 -34.14 -7.54 -1.69
CA HIS A 55 -34.66 -6.25 -1.21
C HIS A 55 -36.13 -6.03 -1.63
N CYS A 56 -36.47 -6.33 -2.89
CA CYS A 56 -37.82 -6.19 -3.42
C CYS A 56 -38.81 -7.15 -2.73
N VAL A 57 -38.47 -8.43 -2.60
CA VAL A 57 -39.33 -9.45 -1.97
C VAL A 57 -39.53 -9.17 -0.49
N SER A 58 -38.49 -8.72 0.20
CA SER A 58 -38.57 -8.29 1.60
C SER A 58 -39.27 -6.94 1.78
N ARG A 59 -39.69 -6.27 0.69
CA ARG A 59 -40.27 -4.92 0.70
C ARG A 59 -39.38 -3.90 1.41
N GLY A 60 -38.07 -4.07 1.29
CA GLY A 60 -37.06 -3.23 1.91
C GLY A 60 -36.76 -3.53 3.37
N CYS A 61 -37.39 -4.55 3.98
CA CYS A 61 -37.06 -4.99 5.33
C CYS A 61 -35.65 -5.59 5.42
N THR A 62 -35.21 -6.29 4.36
CA THR A 62 -33.84 -6.79 4.27
C THR A 62 -32.96 -5.77 3.55
N LYS A 63 -32.02 -5.17 4.28
CA LYS A 63 -31.01 -4.25 3.75
C LYS A 63 -29.86 -5.09 3.18
N THR A 64 -29.77 -5.18 1.86
CA THR A 64 -28.66 -5.90 1.21
C THR A 64 -27.44 -4.99 1.03
N PRO A 65 -26.21 -5.54 0.95
CA PRO A 65 -24.99 -4.74 0.78
C PRO A 65 -25.07 -3.72 -0.36
N LYS A 66 -25.67 -4.07 -1.50
CA LYS A 66 -25.91 -3.16 -2.63
C LYS A 66 -26.74 -1.96 -2.21
N HIS A 67 -27.87 -2.17 -1.54
CA HIS A 67 -28.80 -1.08 -1.20
C HIS A 67 -28.27 -0.18 -0.08
N LEU A 68 -27.29 -0.67 0.68
CA LEU A 68 -26.59 0.07 1.72
C LEU A 68 -25.38 0.83 1.14
N LEU A 69 -24.43 0.09 0.57
CA LEU A 69 -23.10 0.58 0.19
C LEU A 69 -23.15 1.44 -1.07
N LEU A 70 -24.00 1.12 -2.05
CA LEU A 70 -24.11 1.92 -3.27
C LEU A 70 -24.51 3.37 -2.98
N PRO A 71 -25.63 3.66 -2.29
CA PRO A 71 -26.01 5.03 -2.04
C PRO A 71 -25.11 5.73 -1.00
N MET A 72 -24.52 5.02 -0.03
CA MET A 72 -23.48 5.58 0.85
C MET A 72 -22.25 6.03 0.05
N THR A 73 -21.80 5.20 -0.89
CA THR A 73 -20.67 5.54 -1.77
C THR A 73 -20.99 6.74 -2.64
N VAL A 74 -22.18 6.79 -3.25
CA VAL A 74 -22.60 7.93 -4.07
C VAL A 74 -22.71 9.21 -3.23
N LYS A 75 -23.27 9.14 -2.01
CA LYS A 75 -23.27 10.25 -1.06
C LYS A 75 -21.86 10.73 -0.77
N SER A 76 -20.94 9.83 -0.42
CA SER A 76 -19.55 10.16 -0.07
C SER A 76 -18.77 10.77 -1.24
N LEU A 77 -18.97 10.29 -2.46
CA LEU A 77 -18.25 10.77 -3.64
C LEU A 77 -18.78 12.09 -4.18
N THR A 78 -20.09 12.36 -4.03
CA THR A 78 -20.74 13.47 -4.73
C THR A 78 -21.30 14.55 -3.81
N GLY A 79 -21.57 14.22 -2.54
CA GLY A 79 -22.31 15.08 -1.62
C GLY A 79 -23.75 15.41 -2.09
N ASN A 80 -24.25 14.78 -3.15
CA ASN A 80 -25.49 15.19 -3.81
C ASN A 80 -26.68 14.33 -3.36
N ALA A 81 -27.57 14.93 -2.56
CA ALA A 81 -28.78 14.28 -2.07
C ALA A 81 -29.80 13.90 -3.17
N GLU A 82 -29.80 14.62 -4.30
CA GLU A 82 -30.67 14.29 -5.45
C GLU A 82 -30.25 12.99 -6.12
N LEU A 83 -28.93 12.73 -6.24
CA LEU A 83 -28.43 11.47 -6.80
C LEU A 83 -28.81 10.28 -5.91
N VAL A 84 -28.69 10.42 -4.59
CA VAL A 84 -29.15 9.40 -3.64
C VAL A 84 -30.66 9.19 -3.74
N THR A 85 -31.43 10.27 -3.89
CA THR A 85 -32.88 10.20 -4.07
C THR A 85 -33.25 9.49 -5.38
N LEU A 86 -32.49 9.73 -6.45
CA LEU A 86 -32.66 9.06 -7.73
C LEU A 86 -32.43 7.55 -7.58
N LEU A 87 -31.34 7.14 -6.94
CA LEU A 87 -31.05 5.73 -6.65
C LEU A 87 -32.17 5.08 -5.86
N LYS A 88 -32.70 5.78 -4.84
CA LYS A 88 -33.84 5.28 -4.06
C LYS A 88 -35.10 5.12 -4.93
N ARG A 89 -35.40 6.09 -5.79
CA ARG A 89 -36.58 6.06 -6.68
C ARG A 89 -36.52 4.92 -7.68
N PHE A 90 -35.33 4.57 -8.18
CA PHE A 90 -35.12 3.39 -9.03
C PHE A 90 -35.00 2.08 -8.23
N GLY A 91 -35.15 2.11 -6.91
CA GLY A 91 -35.13 0.92 -6.07
C GLY A 91 -33.74 0.34 -5.84
N HIS A 92 -32.67 1.12 -6.03
CA HIS A 92 -31.28 0.65 -5.91
C HIS A 92 -30.61 0.97 -4.57
N GLY A 93 -31.33 1.61 -3.64
CA GLY A 93 -30.73 2.07 -2.39
C GLY A 93 -31.72 2.48 -1.31
N LEU A 94 -31.19 2.78 -0.14
CA LEU A 94 -31.90 3.45 0.95
C LEU A 94 -32.11 4.94 0.65
N SER A 95 -33.04 5.59 1.37
CA SER A 95 -33.20 7.03 1.28
C SER A 95 -32.01 7.75 1.91
N TYR A 96 -31.80 9.01 1.53
CA TYR A 96 -30.77 9.86 2.12
C TYR A 96 -30.88 9.93 3.66
N SER A 97 -32.11 10.05 4.19
CA SER A 97 -32.36 10.06 5.63
C SER A 97 -31.96 8.76 6.34
N GLN A 98 -32.24 7.61 5.72
CA GLN A 98 -31.87 6.30 6.28
C GLN A 98 -30.35 6.10 6.30
N ILE A 99 -29.64 6.71 5.35
CA ILE A 99 -28.18 6.71 5.32
C ILE A 99 -27.63 7.58 6.44
N GLU A 100 -28.17 8.77 6.67
CA GLU A 100 -27.76 9.61 7.80
C GLU A 100 -28.02 8.96 9.16
N GLU A 101 -29.16 8.29 9.31
CA GLU A 101 -29.49 7.52 10.52
C GLU A 101 -28.47 6.39 10.75
N LEU A 102 -28.08 5.69 9.69
CA LEU A 102 -27.06 4.64 9.76
C LEU A 102 -25.66 5.19 10.08
N GLU A 103 -25.23 6.23 9.38
CA GLU A 103 -23.93 6.88 9.64
C GLU A 103 -23.87 7.43 11.07
N THR A 104 -24.98 7.99 11.57
CA THR A 104 -25.10 8.43 12.96
C THR A 104 -24.99 7.26 13.92
N ALA A 105 -25.70 6.15 13.66
CA ALA A 105 -25.60 4.94 14.49
C ALA A 105 -24.18 4.39 14.54
N ILE A 106 -23.49 4.32 13.40
CA ILE A 106 -22.10 3.88 13.31
C ILE A 106 -21.20 4.83 14.11
N ALA A 107 -21.36 6.14 13.95
CA ALA A 107 -20.58 7.13 14.68
C ALA A 107 -20.83 7.07 16.19
N GLU A 108 -22.08 6.94 16.64
CA GLU A 108 -22.43 6.79 18.06
C GLU A 108 -21.89 5.50 18.66
N GLN A 109 -21.88 4.41 17.90
CA GLN A 109 -21.24 3.15 18.31
C GLN A 109 -19.72 3.33 18.47
N GLN A 110 -19.06 3.98 17.52
CA GLN A 110 -17.62 4.29 17.63
C GLN A 110 -17.34 5.19 18.84
N ILE A 111 -18.20 6.18 19.09
CA ILE A 111 -18.11 7.05 20.26
C ILE A 111 -18.26 6.28 21.57
N THR A 112 -19.23 5.37 21.65
CA THR A 112 -19.46 4.56 22.84
C THR A 112 -18.28 3.64 23.13
N ASN A 113 -17.57 3.22 22.08
CA ASN A 113 -16.36 2.42 22.16
C ASN A 113 -15.09 3.25 22.47
N LEU A 114 -15.17 4.58 22.59
CA LEU A 114 -14.06 5.41 23.07
C LEU A 114 -13.88 5.20 24.56
N HIS A 115 -12.83 4.48 24.95
CA HIS A 115 -12.38 4.43 26.34
C HIS A 115 -11.34 5.54 26.57
N ASN A 116 -11.64 6.52 27.42
CA ASN A 116 -10.76 7.65 27.74
C ASN A 116 -10.33 8.49 26.52
N GLY A 117 -11.22 8.69 25.53
CA GLY A 117 -10.92 9.50 24.34
C GLY A 117 -10.04 8.80 23.30
N VAL A 118 -9.76 7.50 23.50
CA VAL A 118 -8.97 6.68 22.59
C VAL A 118 -9.80 5.49 22.11
N LEU A 119 -9.87 5.33 20.79
CA LEU A 119 -10.63 4.27 20.15
C LEU A 119 -9.78 3.00 20.07
N LEU A 120 -10.24 1.92 20.69
CA LEU A 120 -9.74 0.59 20.33
C LEU A 120 -10.27 0.28 18.94
N LEU A 121 -9.38 0.31 17.95
CA LEU A 121 -9.73 0.00 16.58
C LEU A 121 -10.15 -1.47 16.51
N THR A 122 -11.44 -1.73 16.33
CA THR A 122 -12.01 -3.09 16.19
C THR A 122 -11.34 -3.91 15.07
N VAL A 123 -10.67 -3.21 14.16
CA VAL A 123 -9.90 -3.74 13.05
C VAL A 123 -8.55 -4.32 13.49
N CYS A 124 -8.03 -3.93 14.66
CA CYS A 124 -6.75 -4.38 15.19
C CYS A 124 -6.90 -5.53 16.20
N SER A 125 -6.02 -6.53 16.09
CA SER A 125 -5.92 -7.65 17.01
C SER A 125 -5.03 -7.29 18.22
N PRO A 126 -5.42 -7.65 19.45
CA PRO A 126 -4.55 -7.53 20.62
C PRO A 126 -3.26 -8.34 20.48
N SER A 127 -2.18 -7.88 21.13
CA SER A 127 -0.86 -8.52 21.19
C SER A 127 -0.14 -8.67 19.84
N VAL A 128 -0.60 -7.97 18.80
CA VAL A 128 0.05 -7.92 17.49
C VAL A 128 0.64 -6.54 17.28
N SER A 129 1.90 -6.49 16.83
CA SER A 129 2.60 -5.22 16.67
C SER A 129 1.93 -4.33 15.62
N ALA A 130 1.64 -3.10 16.00
CA ALA A 130 1.03 -2.06 15.19
C ALA A 130 1.95 -0.83 15.11
N VAL A 131 1.86 -0.15 13.98
CA VAL A 131 2.58 1.10 13.69
C VAL A 131 1.57 2.23 13.61
N PHE A 132 1.88 3.32 14.30
CA PHE A 132 1.03 4.50 14.36
C PHE A 132 1.59 5.55 13.41
N CYS A 133 0.75 6.13 12.58
CA CYS A 133 1.14 7.20 11.67
C CYS A 133 0.26 8.40 11.94
N TRP A 134 0.85 9.55 12.23
CA TRP A 134 0.12 10.78 12.46
C TRP A 134 0.57 11.85 11.48
N ASP A 135 -0.39 12.56 10.91
CA ASP A 135 -0.14 13.55 9.87
C ASP A 135 -1.15 14.72 9.94
N ASN A 136 -0.86 15.80 9.22
CA ASN A 136 -1.82 16.86 9.01
C ASN A 136 -2.98 16.38 8.11
N ASN A 137 -4.19 16.81 8.48
CA ASN A 137 -5.36 16.67 7.65
C ASN A 137 -5.84 18.06 7.25
N ASP A 138 -5.26 18.56 6.16
CA ASP A 138 -5.64 19.83 5.56
C ASP A 138 -6.87 19.63 4.68
N LEU A 139 -8.04 19.94 5.23
CA LEU A 139 -9.27 19.98 4.43
C LEU A 139 -9.19 21.22 3.54
N GLN A 140 -9.05 21.00 2.23
CA GLN A 140 -9.01 22.05 1.21
C GLN A 140 -10.37 22.77 1.15
N MET A 141 -10.58 23.72 2.06
CA MET A 141 -11.64 24.70 1.91
C MET A 141 -11.14 25.75 0.92
N GLU A 142 -11.87 25.94 -0.18
CA GLU A 142 -11.60 26.97 -1.19
C GLU A 142 -11.82 28.37 -0.60
N THR A 143 -10.90 28.81 0.24
CA THR A 143 -10.86 30.19 0.74
C THR A 143 -9.99 31.02 -0.19
N LEU A 144 -10.50 32.18 -0.62
CA LEU A 144 -9.80 33.10 -1.53
C LEU A 144 -8.43 33.57 -1.01
N SER A 145 -8.17 33.43 0.29
CA SER A 145 -6.94 33.88 0.94
C SER A 145 -6.06 32.75 1.48
N GLY A 146 -6.53 31.50 1.44
CA GLY A 146 -5.92 30.38 2.17
C GLY A 146 -6.03 30.49 3.70
N LYS A 147 -6.60 31.56 4.26
CA LYS A 147 -6.83 31.70 5.70
C LYS A 147 -8.16 31.07 6.10
N GLY A 148 -8.17 30.39 7.25
CA GLY A 148 -9.34 29.69 7.76
C GLY A 148 -9.51 28.27 7.24
N THR A 149 -8.46 27.68 6.63
CA THR A 149 -8.40 26.25 6.33
C THR A 149 -8.31 25.44 7.62
N THR A 150 -9.01 24.30 7.67
CA THR A 150 -9.01 23.41 8.83
C THR A 150 -7.69 22.65 8.86
N HIS A 151 -6.82 23.00 9.82
CA HIS A 151 -5.56 22.32 10.08
C HIS A 151 -5.74 21.36 11.26
N CYS A 152 -6.34 20.21 10.99
CA CYS A 152 -6.48 19.17 12.00
C CYS A 152 -5.32 18.17 11.91
N THR A 153 -5.15 17.37 12.96
CA THR A 153 -4.27 16.20 12.94
C THR A 153 -5.11 14.95 12.81
N ASN A 154 -4.73 14.04 11.91
CA ASN A 154 -5.33 12.73 11.80
C ASN A 154 -4.30 11.63 12.03
N GLY A 155 -4.77 10.47 12.50
CA GLY A 155 -3.93 9.31 12.76
C GLY A 155 -4.47 8.06 12.09
N ILE A 156 -3.57 7.18 11.68
CA ILE A 156 -3.90 5.81 11.30
C ILE A 156 -3.04 4.83 12.10
N VAL A 157 -3.58 3.64 12.31
CA VAL A 157 -2.85 2.49 12.86
C VAL A 157 -2.80 1.42 11.79
N VAL A 158 -1.59 0.94 11.50
CA VAL A 158 -1.34 -0.10 10.52
C VAL A 158 -0.86 -1.35 11.26
N GLN A 159 -1.56 -2.46 11.08
CA GLN A 159 -1.23 -3.73 11.74
C GLN A 159 -1.33 -4.89 10.75
N ARG A 160 -0.38 -5.82 10.81
CA ARG A 160 -0.40 -7.03 9.98
C ARG A 160 -1.56 -7.94 10.41
N ILE A 161 -2.36 -8.42 9.47
CA ILE A 161 -3.45 -9.36 9.77
C ILE A 161 -2.83 -10.72 10.17
N PRO A 162 -3.10 -11.25 11.38
CA PRO A 162 -2.57 -12.54 11.81
C PRO A 162 -3.26 -13.70 11.10
N LEU A 163 -2.51 -14.75 10.74
CA LEU A 163 -3.05 -15.96 10.09
C LEU A 163 -3.95 -16.82 10.99
N THR A 164 -3.77 -16.72 12.31
CA THR A 164 -4.32 -17.65 13.29
C THR A 164 -5.37 -17.05 14.21
N CYS A 165 -5.73 -15.78 14.01
CA CYS A 165 -6.84 -15.22 14.77
C CYS A 165 -8.13 -15.85 14.27
N ALA A 166 -8.93 -16.39 15.20
CA ALA A 166 -10.34 -16.61 14.97
C ALA A 166 -10.94 -15.33 14.34
N PRO A 167 -11.91 -15.44 13.42
CA PRO A 167 -12.62 -14.26 12.93
C PRO A 167 -13.03 -13.41 14.14
N PRO A 168 -12.95 -12.07 14.05
CA PRO A 168 -13.35 -11.20 15.14
C PRO A 168 -14.71 -11.69 15.66
N PRO A 169 -14.88 -11.79 16.99
CA PRO A 169 -16.10 -12.34 17.56
C PRO A 169 -17.29 -11.63 16.92
N ASP A 170 -18.30 -12.40 16.49
CA ASP A 170 -19.53 -11.85 15.94
C ASP A 170 -19.99 -10.75 16.88
N ILE A 171 -19.87 -9.49 16.43
CA ILE A 171 -20.33 -8.36 17.20
C ILE A 171 -21.84 -8.57 17.27
N GLN A 172 -22.35 -8.89 18.47
CA GLN A 172 -23.77 -8.77 18.74
C GLN A 172 -24.07 -7.27 18.66
N VAL A 173 -24.38 -6.82 17.45
CA VAL A 173 -24.89 -5.48 17.23
C VAL A 173 -26.29 -5.51 17.82
N GLU A 174 -26.45 -4.97 19.03
CA GLU A 174 -27.77 -4.53 19.46
C GLU A 174 -28.27 -3.60 18.36
N GLU A 175 -29.38 -3.96 17.70
CA GLU A 175 -30.02 -3.12 16.69
C GLU A 175 -30.62 -1.86 17.34
N VAL A 176 -29.77 -0.96 17.81
CA VAL A 176 -30.18 0.37 18.17
C VAL A 176 -30.63 1.01 16.87
N HIS A 177 -31.90 1.38 16.80
CA HIS A 177 -32.47 2.17 15.72
C HIS A 177 -32.52 3.64 16.18
N PRO A 178 -31.39 4.37 16.23
CA PRO A 178 -31.46 5.78 16.52
C PRO A 178 -32.18 6.44 15.35
N LYS A 179 -33.32 7.09 15.61
CA LYS A 179 -33.94 8.04 14.66
C LYS A 179 -33.17 9.37 14.58
N LYS A 180 -31.97 9.41 15.17
CA LYS A 180 -31.13 10.59 15.29
C LYS A 180 -30.25 10.66 14.06
N ARG A 181 -30.09 11.88 13.54
CA ARG A 181 -29.31 12.18 12.32
C ARG A 181 -28.13 13.10 12.59
N THR A 182 -27.85 13.31 13.88
CA THR A 182 -26.84 14.23 14.35
C THR A 182 -26.05 13.56 15.46
N VAL A 183 -24.73 13.69 15.37
CA VAL A 183 -23.81 13.24 16.41
C VAL A 183 -23.44 14.45 17.25
N THR A 184 -23.40 14.29 18.56
CA THR A 184 -22.90 15.36 19.44
C THR A 184 -21.39 15.40 19.30
N GLN A 185 -20.84 16.56 18.93
CA GLN A 185 -19.40 16.74 18.79
C GLN A 185 -18.73 16.45 20.14
N ILE A 186 -17.78 15.52 20.14
CA ILE A 186 -16.88 15.31 21.28
C ILE A 186 -15.69 16.20 21.02
N ALA A 187 -15.50 17.21 21.86
CA ALA A 187 -14.31 18.03 21.78
C ALA A 187 -13.08 17.13 22.00
N THR A 188 -12.16 17.18 21.04
CA THR A 188 -10.90 16.46 21.18
C THR A 188 -9.97 17.31 22.03
N ASP A 189 -9.91 17.04 23.34
CA ASP A 189 -9.06 17.81 24.25
C ASP A 189 -7.59 17.69 23.86
N VAL A 190 -6.97 18.83 23.56
CA VAL A 190 -5.52 18.97 23.39
C VAL A 190 -4.92 19.16 24.78
N ILE A 191 -4.00 18.28 25.15
CA ILE A 191 -3.35 18.33 26.45
C ILE A 191 -2.37 19.52 26.46
N PRO A 192 -2.50 20.48 27.40
CA PRO A 192 -1.58 21.60 27.51
C PRO A 192 -0.14 21.10 27.69
N TYR A 193 0.77 21.63 26.90
CA TYR A 193 2.19 21.31 27.00
C TYR A 193 3.02 22.56 26.70
N HIS A 194 4.03 22.78 27.54
CA HIS A 194 4.99 23.86 27.37
C HIS A 194 6.37 23.24 27.33
N SER A 195 7.11 23.45 26.24
CA SER A 195 8.47 22.96 26.16
C SER A 195 9.39 23.71 27.12
N GLY A 196 10.31 22.97 27.72
CA GLY A 196 11.44 23.54 28.44
C GLY A 196 12.56 23.98 27.48
N HIS A 197 13.75 24.20 28.04
CA HIS A 197 14.93 24.43 27.22
C HIS A 197 15.19 23.24 26.28
N GLN A 198 15.60 23.53 25.05
CA GLN A 198 15.89 22.50 24.06
C GLN A 198 16.94 21.51 24.59
N GLN A 199 16.58 20.24 24.64
CA GLN A 199 17.48 19.15 25.00
C GLN A 199 17.75 18.32 23.74
N GLY A 200 19.01 17.96 23.53
CA GLY A 200 19.40 17.03 22.48
C GLY A 200 19.37 15.59 22.98
N PRO A 201 19.57 14.61 22.08
CA PRO A 201 19.74 13.24 22.52
C PRO A 201 20.99 13.15 23.41
N ALA A 202 20.98 12.19 24.35
CA ALA A 202 22.21 11.82 25.04
C ALA A 202 23.30 11.47 24.00
N ALA A 203 24.56 11.73 24.33
CA ALA A 203 25.67 11.40 23.44
C ALA A 203 25.67 9.88 23.15
N VAL A 204 25.20 9.49 21.97
CA VAL A 204 25.27 8.11 21.50
C VAL A 204 26.58 7.96 20.72
N GLN A 205 27.48 7.10 21.20
CA GLN A 205 28.61 6.67 20.40
C GLN A 205 28.13 5.68 19.35
N ILE A 206 27.66 6.19 18.21
CA ILE A 206 27.36 5.36 17.06
C ILE A 206 28.69 5.03 16.38
N ASN A 207 29.11 3.77 16.45
CA ASN A 207 30.23 3.30 15.64
C ASN A 207 29.75 3.18 14.19
N ILE A 208 29.95 4.25 13.41
CA ILE A 208 29.57 4.32 12.00
C ILE A 208 30.13 3.13 11.21
N ASN A 209 31.35 2.68 11.51
CA ASN A 209 31.95 1.53 10.83
C ASN A 209 31.17 0.24 11.13
N GLN A 210 30.65 0.07 12.34
CA GLN A 210 29.85 -1.09 12.73
C GLN A 210 28.46 -1.08 12.06
N VAL A 211 27.84 0.10 11.89
CA VAL A 211 26.57 0.27 11.16
C VAL A 211 26.74 0.01 9.67
N ILE A 212 27.84 0.49 9.07
CA ILE A 212 28.18 0.22 7.67
C ILE A 212 28.41 -1.29 7.45
N GLN A 213 29.02 -1.98 8.42
CA GLN A 213 29.27 -3.42 8.37
C GLN A 213 28.03 -4.31 8.58
N THR A 214 26.90 -3.79 9.09
CA THR A 214 25.67 -4.60 9.32
C THR A 214 24.69 -4.61 8.14
N ILE A 215 24.96 -3.85 7.08
CA ILE A 215 24.13 -3.70 5.86
C ILE A 215 24.63 -4.44 4.59
N PRO A 216 25.85 -5.07 4.50
CA PRO A 216 26.35 -5.63 3.25
C PRO A 216 25.43 -6.69 2.65
N GLU A 217 24.97 -7.64 3.45
CA GLU A 217 24.26 -8.82 2.93
C GLU A 217 22.91 -8.47 2.30
N THR A 218 22.14 -7.57 2.93
CA THR A 218 20.83 -7.17 2.39
C THR A 218 20.99 -6.34 1.13
N THR A 219 21.99 -5.45 1.12
CA THR A 219 22.28 -4.60 -0.05
C THR A 219 22.85 -5.43 -1.20
N GLN A 220 23.76 -6.36 -0.92
CA GLN A 220 24.31 -7.29 -1.89
C GLN A 220 23.21 -8.19 -2.46
N ARG A 221 22.34 -8.74 -1.60
CA ARG A 221 21.19 -9.52 -2.05
C ARG A 221 20.26 -8.72 -2.97
N ALA A 222 19.96 -7.47 -2.62
CA ALA A 222 19.15 -6.60 -3.47
C ALA A 222 19.80 -6.38 -4.85
N ARG A 223 21.11 -6.09 -4.89
CA ARG A 223 21.86 -5.95 -6.14
C ARG A 223 21.85 -7.23 -6.99
N LEU A 224 21.97 -8.40 -6.37
CA LEU A 224 21.90 -9.68 -7.09
C LEU A 224 20.48 -9.92 -7.65
N ILE A 225 19.43 -9.58 -6.91
CA ILE A 225 18.05 -9.66 -7.41
C ILE A 225 17.86 -8.71 -8.60
N ASP A 226 18.36 -7.48 -8.51
CA ASP A 226 18.29 -6.50 -9.60
C ASP A 226 19.07 -6.97 -10.84
N PHE A 227 20.27 -7.52 -10.64
CA PHE A 227 21.07 -8.11 -11.71
C PHE A 227 20.36 -9.31 -12.36
N GLY A 228 19.77 -10.20 -11.56
CA GLY A 228 18.95 -11.31 -12.05
C GLY A 228 17.76 -10.83 -12.88
N TRP A 229 17.05 -9.79 -12.43
CA TRP A 229 15.97 -9.16 -13.19
C TRP A 229 16.44 -8.59 -14.53
N ILE A 230 17.62 -7.93 -14.57
CA ILE A 230 18.22 -7.44 -15.81
C ILE A 230 18.52 -8.59 -16.76
N LEU A 231 19.12 -9.69 -16.26
CA LEU A 231 19.42 -10.88 -17.06
C LEU A 231 18.15 -11.51 -17.64
N CYS A 232 17.10 -11.69 -16.84
CA CYS A 232 15.84 -12.25 -17.30
C CYS A 232 15.26 -11.47 -18.50
N GLN A 233 15.51 -10.17 -18.58
CA GLN A 233 15.05 -9.31 -19.66
C GLN A 233 15.91 -9.37 -20.94
N GLN A 234 17.13 -9.88 -20.87
CA GLN A 234 18.01 -9.96 -22.04
C GLN A 234 17.52 -11.03 -23.03
N PRO A 235 17.59 -10.78 -24.35
CA PRO A 235 17.21 -11.79 -25.34
C PRO A 235 18.03 -13.07 -25.11
N LEU A 236 17.33 -14.20 -25.02
CA LEU A 236 17.93 -15.52 -24.98
C LEU A 236 17.97 -16.02 -26.42
N GLU A 237 19.16 -16.19 -27.00
CA GLU A 237 19.33 -17.21 -28.03
C GLU A 237 20.22 -18.33 -27.46
N ASP A 238 20.68 -19.28 -28.28
CA ASP A 238 21.49 -20.44 -27.86
C ASP A 238 22.75 -20.09 -27.02
N SER A 239 23.11 -18.80 -26.91
CA SER A 239 23.97 -18.25 -25.88
C SER A 239 23.40 -16.94 -25.32
N LEU A 240 23.72 -16.61 -24.05
CA LEU A 240 23.40 -15.31 -23.40
C LEU A 240 23.79 -14.06 -24.21
N PHE A 241 24.66 -14.23 -25.20
CA PHE A 241 25.30 -13.14 -25.93
C PHE A 241 24.92 -13.06 -27.40
N ALA A 242 24.15 -14.04 -27.89
CA ALA A 242 23.72 -14.07 -29.26
C ALA A 242 22.83 -12.84 -29.59
N LEU A 243 22.87 -12.43 -30.85
CA LEU A 243 22.28 -11.20 -31.35
C LEU A 243 21.14 -11.58 -32.30
N SER A 244 19.88 -11.55 -31.86
CA SER A 244 18.81 -11.29 -32.83
C SER A 244 17.47 -10.84 -32.27
N ALA A 245 16.77 -10.19 -33.20
CA ALA A 245 15.34 -10.06 -33.41
C ALA A 245 14.47 -9.48 -32.28
N GLU A 246 13.42 -8.78 -32.70
CA GLU A 246 12.35 -8.25 -31.86
C GLU A 246 11.66 -9.39 -31.10
N HIS A 247 12.24 -9.79 -29.97
CA HIS A 247 11.59 -10.69 -29.03
C HIS A 247 10.61 -9.86 -28.19
N PRO A 248 9.32 -10.23 -28.13
CA PRO A 248 8.38 -9.58 -27.24
C PRO A 248 8.89 -9.71 -25.80
N GLN A 249 9.00 -8.60 -25.08
CA GLN A 249 9.41 -8.63 -23.68
C GLN A 249 8.34 -9.34 -22.85
N VAL A 250 8.67 -10.53 -22.32
CA VAL A 250 7.77 -11.36 -21.51
C VAL A 250 7.93 -11.06 -20.02
N ILE A 251 9.12 -10.59 -19.61
CA ILE A 251 9.40 -10.24 -18.22
C ILE A 251 8.78 -8.89 -17.89
N SER A 252 8.04 -8.83 -16.80
CA SER A 252 7.39 -7.61 -16.35
C SER A 252 8.42 -6.58 -15.84
N ALA A 253 8.05 -5.30 -15.91
CA ALA A 253 8.82 -4.21 -15.31
C ALA A 253 9.11 -4.47 -13.82
N TRP A 254 10.19 -3.85 -13.32
CA TRP A 254 10.81 -4.10 -12.02
C TRP A 254 9.83 -4.32 -10.86
N THR A 255 8.79 -3.48 -10.73
CA THR A 255 7.83 -3.58 -9.61
C THR A 255 7.00 -4.87 -9.67
N ALA A 256 6.44 -5.18 -10.84
CA ALA A 256 5.60 -6.37 -11.01
C ALA A 256 6.45 -7.64 -10.91
N PHE A 257 7.69 -7.60 -11.40
CA PHE A 257 8.63 -8.71 -11.25
C PHE A 257 8.93 -8.99 -9.78
N ASN A 258 9.30 -7.95 -9.01
CA ASN A 258 9.58 -8.09 -7.59
C ASN A 258 8.37 -8.61 -6.81
N ILE A 259 7.15 -8.20 -7.17
CA ILE A 259 5.91 -8.73 -6.56
C ILE A 259 5.78 -10.25 -6.82
N LYS A 260 6.02 -10.72 -8.05
CA LYS A 260 5.91 -12.16 -8.38
C LYS A 260 6.92 -13.04 -7.65
N ILE A 261 8.18 -12.59 -7.51
CA ILE A 261 9.24 -13.39 -6.86
C ILE A 261 9.16 -13.39 -5.32
N ILE A 262 8.30 -12.55 -4.75
CA ILE A 262 7.95 -12.55 -3.31
C ILE A 262 6.54 -13.07 -3.03
N GLU A 263 5.74 -13.28 -4.08
CA GLU A 263 4.42 -13.89 -3.98
C GLU A 263 4.53 -15.26 -3.30
N GLY A 264 3.63 -15.56 -2.37
CA GLY A 264 3.69 -16.78 -1.56
C GLY A 264 4.71 -16.77 -0.42
N ARG A 265 5.62 -15.79 -0.29
CA ARG A 265 6.55 -15.67 0.87
C ARG A 265 5.89 -15.16 2.17
N GLY A 266 4.56 -15.26 2.28
CA GLY A 266 3.82 -14.69 3.39
C GLY A 266 3.86 -13.15 3.37
N LEU A 267 3.50 -12.53 2.26
CA LEU A 267 3.01 -11.16 2.29
C LEU A 267 1.61 -11.20 2.91
N HIS A 268 1.43 -10.46 4.00
CA HIS A 268 0.13 -10.39 4.65
C HIS A 268 -0.41 -9.00 4.44
N GLU A 269 -1.67 -8.99 4.05
CA GLU A 269 -2.46 -7.79 4.09
C GLU A 269 -2.38 -7.18 5.50
N SER A 270 -2.22 -5.87 5.53
CA SER A 270 -2.28 -5.10 6.76
C SER A 270 -3.64 -4.46 6.84
N CYS A 271 -4.22 -4.47 8.03
CA CYS A 271 -5.42 -3.72 8.29
C CYS A 271 -5.04 -2.27 8.67
N VAL A 272 -5.93 -1.33 8.33
CA VAL A 272 -5.76 0.09 8.62
C VAL A 272 -6.94 0.54 9.46
N GLY A 273 -6.66 1.02 10.66
CA GLY A 273 -7.67 1.67 11.50
C GLY A 273 -7.43 3.18 11.58
N TYR A 274 -8.52 3.95 11.61
CA TYR A 274 -8.49 5.41 11.61
C TYR A 274 -8.70 5.95 13.03
N CYS A 275 -7.75 6.74 13.51
CA CYS A 275 -7.81 7.35 14.84
C CYS A 275 -8.78 8.53 14.86
N PRO A 276 -9.35 8.88 16.02
CA PRO A 276 -10.11 10.12 16.17
C PRO A 276 -9.28 11.35 15.82
N VAL A 277 -9.87 12.25 15.03
CA VAL A 277 -9.25 13.50 14.60
C VAL A 277 -8.99 14.41 15.81
N ILE A 278 -7.81 15.04 15.85
CA ILE A 278 -7.49 16.13 16.78
C ILE A 278 -7.72 17.45 16.04
N GLU A 279 -8.62 18.27 16.55
CA GLU A 279 -8.97 19.59 16.01
C GLU A 279 -7.90 20.65 16.34
N ALA A 280 -6.63 20.30 16.11
CA ALA A 280 -5.50 21.19 16.29
C ALA A 280 -4.38 20.85 15.31
N SER A 281 -3.55 21.86 15.03
CA SER A 281 -2.46 21.73 14.07
C SER A 281 -1.35 20.84 14.65
N PRO A 282 -0.79 19.89 13.88
CA PRO A 282 0.34 19.10 14.32
C PRO A 282 1.65 19.89 14.38
N THR A 283 1.62 21.18 14.01
CA THR A 283 2.74 22.11 14.19
C THR A 283 2.82 22.67 15.61
N GLU A 284 1.80 22.48 16.44
CA GLU A 284 1.76 22.94 17.82
C GLU A 284 2.27 21.85 18.77
N LEU A 285 3.17 22.21 19.70
CA LEU A 285 3.74 21.26 20.66
C LEU A 285 2.68 20.54 21.53
N PRO A 286 1.63 21.21 22.05
CA PRO A 286 0.50 20.55 22.72
C PRO A 286 -0.14 19.43 21.90
N THR A 287 -0.31 19.66 20.59
CA THR A 287 -0.87 18.66 19.68
C THR A 287 0.06 17.46 19.55
N VAL A 288 1.36 17.69 19.33
CA VAL A 288 2.33 16.59 19.22
C VAL A 288 2.45 15.81 20.53
N TYR A 289 2.42 16.49 21.67
CA TYR A 289 2.39 15.85 22.99
C TYR A 289 1.14 14.96 23.15
N THR A 290 -0.03 15.48 22.76
CA THR A 290 -1.30 14.75 22.77
C THR A 290 -1.24 13.51 21.87
N ILE A 291 -0.64 13.63 20.68
CA ILE A 291 -0.44 12.50 19.75
C ILE A 291 0.40 11.39 20.38
N LEU A 292 1.51 11.75 21.04
CA LEU A 292 2.39 10.79 21.70
C LEU A 292 1.67 10.08 22.86
N GLN A 293 0.94 10.83 23.69
CA GLN A 293 0.12 10.29 24.77
C GLN A 293 -0.95 9.32 24.27
N ARG A 294 -1.69 9.69 23.22
CA ARG A 294 -2.69 8.81 22.59
C ARG A 294 -2.05 7.55 22.01
N SER A 295 -0.88 7.67 21.42
CA SER A 295 -0.14 6.52 20.86
C SER A 295 0.26 5.54 21.95
N LEU A 296 0.69 6.01 23.13
CA LEU A 296 0.96 5.16 24.29
C LEU A 296 -0.31 4.47 24.80
N GLN A 297 -1.42 5.22 24.95
CA GLN A 297 -2.69 4.68 25.42
C GLN A 297 -3.24 3.60 24.47
N MET A 298 -3.18 3.83 23.16
CA MET A 298 -3.56 2.81 22.16
C MET A 298 -2.64 1.59 22.21
N ALA A 299 -1.33 1.79 22.37
CA ALA A 299 -0.39 0.69 22.50
C ALA A 299 -0.69 -0.16 23.76
N ASP A 300 -1.05 0.47 24.88
CA ASP A 300 -1.45 -0.24 26.09
C ASP A 300 -2.72 -1.08 25.87
N GLN A 301 -3.73 -0.53 25.19
CA GLN A 301 -4.95 -1.27 24.84
C GLN A 301 -4.67 -2.44 23.89
N LEU A 302 -3.69 -2.31 23.00
CA LEU A 302 -3.23 -3.39 22.12
C LEU A 302 -2.30 -4.38 22.83
N GLY A 303 -1.91 -4.16 24.09
CA GLY A 303 -0.94 -4.98 24.80
C GLY A 303 0.48 -4.89 24.22
N GLN A 304 0.79 -3.81 23.51
CA GLN A 304 2.08 -3.55 22.88
C GLN A 304 2.98 -2.76 23.81
N ARG A 305 4.16 -3.33 24.11
CA ARG A 305 5.14 -2.71 25.00
C ARG A 305 5.75 -1.44 24.42
N ASP A 306 6.30 -1.50 23.22
CA ASP A 306 6.99 -0.37 22.57
C ASP A 306 6.17 0.12 21.39
N VAL A 307 6.02 1.44 21.22
CA VAL A 307 5.17 2.04 20.18
C VAL A 307 5.99 2.72 19.11
N MET A 308 5.88 2.24 17.86
CA MET A 308 6.47 2.92 16.72
C MET A 308 5.50 4.00 16.22
N VAL A 309 5.95 5.25 16.22
CA VAL A 309 5.16 6.39 15.77
C VAL A 309 5.86 7.07 14.61
N VAL A 310 5.23 7.05 13.44
CA VAL A 310 5.71 7.61 12.20
C VAL A 310 5.13 9.01 12.02
N PHE A 311 6.00 9.96 11.70
CA PHE A 311 5.66 11.37 11.50
C PHE A 311 6.27 11.88 10.20
N ASP A 312 5.68 12.92 9.61
CA ASP A 312 6.41 13.72 8.62
C ASP A 312 7.67 14.36 9.24
N GLN A 313 8.53 14.98 8.44
CA GLN A 313 9.80 15.51 8.94
C GLN A 313 9.61 16.65 9.97
N ALA A 314 8.60 17.49 9.81
CA ALA A 314 8.40 18.65 10.66
C ALA A 314 7.84 18.26 12.04
N ILE A 315 6.86 17.35 12.07
CA ILE A 315 6.27 16.79 13.28
C ILE A 315 7.28 15.89 13.98
N TYR A 316 8.08 15.11 13.24
CA TYR A 316 9.13 14.27 13.79
C TYR A 316 10.12 15.08 14.65
N ALA A 317 10.57 16.24 14.17
CA ALA A 317 11.49 17.10 14.91
C ALA A 317 10.89 17.57 16.26
N LYS A 318 9.61 17.95 16.26
CA LYS A 318 8.88 18.34 17.48
C LYS A 318 8.65 17.16 18.42
N ALA A 319 8.35 15.99 17.88
CA ALA A 319 8.18 14.77 18.66
C ALA A 319 9.48 14.41 19.38
N LEU A 320 10.64 14.54 18.71
CA LEU A 320 11.95 14.34 19.35
C LEU A 320 12.21 15.33 20.49
N GLU A 321 11.89 16.61 20.30
CA GLU A 321 12.02 17.61 21.37
C GLU A 321 11.25 17.19 22.62
N ILE A 322 10.00 16.75 22.45
CA ILE A 322 9.13 16.30 23.55
C ILE A 322 9.67 15.03 24.20
N VAL A 323 10.05 14.02 23.40
CA VAL A 323 10.56 12.73 23.88
C VAL A 323 11.86 12.92 24.68
N TRP A 324 12.77 13.77 24.20
CA TRP A 324 14.03 14.04 24.90
C TRP A 324 13.83 14.83 26.19
N GLN A 325 12.87 15.73 26.25
CA GLN A 325 12.52 16.44 27.49
C GLN A 325 11.79 15.55 28.50
N ASN A 326 11.15 14.46 28.06
CA ASN A 326 10.31 13.60 28.89
C ASN A 326 10.70 12.11 28.73
N PRO A 327 11.97 11.74 28.99
CA PRO A 327 12.49 10.41 28.64
C PRO A 327 11.86 9.27 29.44
N GLN A 328 11.42 9.52 30.67
CA GLN A 328 10.73 8.53 31.50
C GLN A 328 9.32 8.24 30.98
N GLU A 329 8.61 9.29 30.54
CA GLU A 329 7.24 9.21 30.05
C GLU A 329 7.19 8.51 28.69
N PHE A 330 8.10 8.87 27.79
CA PHE A 330 8.13 8.36 26.41
C PHE A 330 9.23 7.32 26.16
N GLN A 331 9.73 6.63 27.19
CA GLN A 331 10.77 5.59 27.05
C GLN A 331 10.38 4.45 26.08
N ARG A 332 9.08 4.22 25.91
CA ARG A 332 8.50 3.20 25.02
C ARG A 332 8.23 3.70 23.61
N VAL A 333 8.32 5.00 23.36
CA VAL A 333 8.04 5.58 22.05
C VAL A 333 9.30 5.45 21.21
N VAL A 334 9.14 4.92 20.00
CA VAL A 334 10.16 4.90 18.96
C VAL A 334 9.69 5.82 17.82
N PRO A 335 10.06 7.12 17.84
CA PRO A 335 9.75 8.03 16.75
C PRO A 335 10.47 7.59 15.47
N ARG A 336 9.75 7.58 14.35
CA ARG A 336 10.30 7.31 13.03
C ARG A 336 9.95 8.44 12.07
N MET A 337 10.95 8.95 11.36
CA MET A 337 10.71 9.90 10.30
C MET A 337 10.12 9.19 9.08
N GLY A 338 9.07 9.77 8.51
CA GLY A 338 8.43 9.32 7.29
C GLY A 338 9.40 9.36 6.11
N THR A 339 9.37 8.32 5.29
CA THR A 339 10.34 8.15 4.20
C THR A 339 9.98 8.96 2.95
N PHE A 340 8.74 9.46 2.84
CA PHE A 340 8.26 10.14 1.63
C PHE A 340 9.15 11.33 1.22
N HIS A 341 9.39 12.28 2.13
CA HIS A 341 10.24 13.44 1.85
C HIS A 341 11.70 13.06 1.60
N THR A 342 12.19 12.01 2.27
CA THR A 342 13.55 11.48 2.04
C THR A 342 13.67 10.97 0.60
N VAL A 343 12.68 10.21 0.12
CA VAL A 343 12.67 9.72 -1.26
C VAL A 343 12.54 10.88 -2.25
N CYS A 344 11.64 11.85 -2.00
CA CYS A 344 11.50 13.04 -2.85
C CYS A 344 12.81 13.85 -2.93
N ALA A 345 13.54 14.02 -1.82
CA ALA A 345 14.83 14.69 -1.79
C ALA A 345 15.88 13.91 -2.61
N PHE A 346 15.91 12.58 -2.50
CA PHE A 346 16.81 11.74 -3.29
C PHE A 346 16.51 11.82 -4.78
N LEU A 347 15.22 11.75 -5.18
CA LEU A 347 14.78 11.94 -6.56
C LEU A 347 15.19 13.30 -7.11
N ALA A 348 15.04 14.37 -6.32
CA ALA A 348 15.49 15.71 -6.69
C ALA A 348 17.02 15.79 -6.86
N ALA A 349 17.78 15.08 -6.03
CA ALA A 349 19.24 15.02 -6.13
C ALA A 349 19.68 14.33 -7.44
N ILE A 350 19.07 13.19 -7.78
CA ILE A 350 19.32 12.51 -9.07
C ILE A 350 18.94 13.46 -10.21
N GLY A 351 17.74 14.03 -10.18
CA GLY A 351 17.26 14.95 -11.22
C GLY A 351 18.19 16.14 -11.42
N LYS A 352 18.70 16.74 -10.34
CA LYS A 352 19.69 17.84 -10.40
C LYS A 352 21.00 17.39 -11.05
N ARG A 353 21.55 16.23 -10.63
CA ARG A 353 22.81 15.68 -11.16
C ARG A 353 22.75 15.40 -12.66
N PHE A 354 21.63 14.88 -13.15
CA PHE A 354 21.47 14.44 -14.55
C PHE A 354 20.67 15.40 -15.45
N SER A 355 20.23 16.55 -14.92
CA SER A 355 19.40 17.53 -15.64
C SER A 355 20.00 18.04 -16.96
N GLY A 356 21.32 18.16 -17.04
CA GLY A 356 22.04 18.60 -18.25
C GLY A 356 22.48 17.47 -19.19
N ALA A 357 22.23 16.20 -18.82
CA ALA A 357 22.76 15.04 -19.53
C ALA A 357 21.80 14.50 -20.62
N GLY A 358 20.74 15.23 -20.97
CA GLY A 358 19.77 14.83 -21.99
C GLY A 358 18.82 13.71 -21.56
N LEU A 359 18.79 13.37 -20.27
CA LEU A 359 18.04 12.24 -19.72
C LEU A 359 16.53 12.33 -20.00
N VAL A 360 15.97 13.54 -20.03
CA VAL A 360 14.57 13.72 -20.36
C VAL A 360 14.32 15.04 -21.08
N VAL A 361 13.91 14.95 -22.34
CA VAL A 361 13.62 16.10 -23.19
C VAL A 361 12.10 16.19 -23.38
N THR A 362 11.55 17.35 -22.98
CA THR A 362 10.21 17.92 -23.22
C THR A 362 9.17 17.98 -22.08
N GLY A 363 8.73 19.21 -21.80
CA GLY A 363 7.38 19.63 -21.38
C GLY A 363 6.90 19.30 -19.96
N SER A 364 6.91 18.03 -19.55
CA SER A 364 6.14 17.53 -18.39
C SER A 364 7.01 17.00 -17.23
N VAL A 365 8.33 17.24 -17.30
CA VAL A 365 9.33 16.50 -16.50
C VAL A 365 10.05 17.38 -15.49
N SER A 366 9.81 18.69 -15.47
CA SER A 366 10.38 19.59 -14.46
C SER A 366 10.06 19.13 -13.03
N GLY A 367 8.80 18.75 -12.76
CA GLY A 367 8.40 18.22 -11.46
C GLY A 367 8.95 16.82 -11.13
N VAL A 368 9.39 16.06 -12.13
CA VAL A 368 10.11 14.79 -11.94
C VAL A 368 11.56 15.05 -11.54
N LEU A 369 12.25 15.92 -12.27
CA LEU A 369 13.64 16.29 -11.96
C LEU A 369 13.76 17.05 -10.63
N GLN A 370 12.70 17.71 -10.18
CA GLN A 370 12.61 18.35 -8.87
C GLN A 370 12.18 17.40 -7.75
N GLY A 371 11.89 16.12 -8.04
CA GLY A 371 11.42 15.14 -7.06
C GLY A 371 10.05 15.44 -6.44
N LYS A 372 9.27 16.36 -7.03
CA LYS A 372 7.97 16.81 -6.49
C LYS A 372 6.80 15.90 -6.89
N HIS A 373 6.93 15.20 -8.01
CA HIS A 373 5.90 14.26 -8.47
C HIS A 373 6.32 12.82 -8.17
N TYR A 374 6.18 12.39 -6.91
CA TYR A 374 6.67 11.07 -6.45
C TYR A 374 6.39 9.92 -7.42
N ASN A 375 5.10 9.63 -7.71
CA ASN A 375 4.72 8.50 -8.57
C ASN A 375 5.30 8.60 -9.99
N ARG A 376 5.25 9.81 -10.57
CA ARG A 376 5.79 10.06 -11.91
C ARG A 376 7.31 9.92 -11.92
N SER A 377 7.98 10.42 -10.88
CA SER A 377 9.43 10.38 -10.73
C SER A 377 9.92 8.95 -10.57
N ILE A 378 9.35 8.18 -9.64
CA ILE A 378 9.68 6.77 -9.44
C ILE A 378 9.50 5.98 -10.75
N ARG A 379 8.42 6.21 -11.49
CA ARG A 379 8.20 5.58 -12.79
C ARG A 379 9.28 5.98 -13.80
N THR A 380 9.60 7.27 -13.93
CA THR A 380 10.64 7.75 -14.85
C THR A 380 12.00 7.15 -14.51
N HIS A 381 12.41 7.18 -13.24
CA HIS A 381 13.70 6.61 -12.84
C HIS A 381 13.73 5.10 -13.12
N LYS A 382 12.68 4.32 -12.82
CA LYS A 382 12.63 2.88 -13.15
C LYS A 382 12.77 2.60 -14.66
N ILE A 383 12.19 3.43 -15.53
CA ILE A 383 12.33 3.28 -16.98
C ILE A 383 13.76 3.63 -17.43
N VAL A 384 14.33 4.69 -16.88
CA VAL A 384 15.72 5.08 -17.16
C VAL A 384 16.70 4.01 -16.69
N PHE A 385 16.41 3.35 -15.56
CA PHE A 385 17.20 2.24 -15.03
C PHE A 385 17.31 1.11 -16.04
N GLU A 386 16.15 0.65 -16.50
CA GLU A 386 16.04 -0.42 -17.48
C GLU A 386 16.77 -0.06 -18.78
N ALA A 387 16.56 1.16 -19.30
CA ALA A 387 17.20 1.62 -20.52
C ALA A 387 18.73 1.71 -20.39
N LEU A 388 19.23 2.26 -19.29
CA LEU A 388 20.68 2.36 -19.04
C LEU A 388 21.31 0.98 -18.89
N HIS A 389 20.66 0.05 -18.20
CA HIS A 389 21.16 -1.31 -18.07
C HIS A 389 21.16 -2.07 -19.39
N HIS A 390 20.19 -1.88 -20.28
CA HIS A 390 20.23 -2.46 -21.62
C HIS A 390 21.43 -1.97 -22.43
N LEU A 391 21.73 -0.66 -22.38
CA LEU A 391 22.90 -0.09 -23.03
C LEU A 391 24.21 -0.60 -22.41
N GLN A 392 24.29 -0.65 -21.09
CA GLN A 392 25.46 -1.19 -20.37
C GLN A 392 25.66 -2.67 -20.69
N TRP A 393 24.59 -3.46 -20.78
CA TRP A 393 24.67 -4.88 -21.11
C TRP A 393 25.30 -5.09 -22.48
N GLN A 394 24.87 -4.34 -23.50
CA GLN A 394 25.45 -4.40 -24.84
C GLN A 394 26.97 -4.16 -24.84
N GLN A 395 27.43 -3.18 -24.07
CA GLN A 395 28.85 -2.86 -23.94
C GLN A 395 29.61 -3.91 -23.11
N PHE A 396 28.99 -4.43 -22.06
CA PHE A 396 29.55 -5.52 -21.26
C PHE A 396 29.79 -6.78 -22.09
N LYS A 397 28.90 -7.12 -23.03
CA LYS A 397 29.11 -8.22 -23.98
C LYS A 397 30.41 -8.05 -24.77
N GLY A 398 30.65 -6.84 -25.29
CA GLY A 398 31.89 -6.52 -26.00
C GLY A 398 33.11 -6.62 -25.09
N TRP A 399 33.01 -6.12 -23.86
CA TRP A 399 34.09 -6.21 -22.87
C TRP A 399 34.47 -7.65 -22.54
N LEU A 400 33.49 -8.56 -22.35
CA LEU A 400 33.77 -9.98 -22.08
C LEU A 400 34.60 -10.62 -23.19
N VAL A 401 34.27 -10.33 -24.46
CA VAL A 401 35.04 -10.81 -25.62
C VAL A 401 36.48 -10.29 -25.58
N THR A 402 36.68 -9.00 -25.24
CA THR A 402 38.04 -8.43 -25.14
C THR A 402 38.86 -9.01 -24.01
N GLN A 403 38.23 -9.46 -22.93
CA GLN A 403 38.89 -10.13 -21.80
C GLN A 403 39.16 -11.61 -22.06
N GLY A 404 38.81 -12.14 -23.25
CA GLY A 404 38.98 -13.54 -23.59
C GLY A 404 38.04 -14.49 -22.82
N GLN A 405 36.96 -13.96 -22.25
CA GLN A 405 35.98 -14.77 -21.53
C GLN A 405 35.09 -15.51 -22.53
N CYS A 406 35.22 -16.84 -22.56
CA CYS A 406 34.40 -17.75 -23.36
C CYS A 406 33.76 -18.80 -22.43
N THR A 407 32.88 -18.35 -21.54
CA THR A 407 32.13 -19.26 -20.66
C THR A 407 30.83 -19.68 -21.33
N ASN A 408 30.53 -20.99 -21.24
CA ASN A 408 29.29 -21.55 -21.75
C ASN A 408 28.25 -21.55 -20.62
N TYR A 409 27.26 -20.67 -20.73
CA TYR A 409 26.24 -20.43 -19.70
C TYR A 409 24.96 -21.26 -19.91
N ILE A 410 25.06 -22.51 -20.37
CA ILE A 410 23.89 -23.34 -20.73
C ILE A 410 22.92 -23.48 -19.56
N HIS A 411 23.40 -23.75 -18.34
CA HIS A 411 22.51 -23.97 -17.19
C HIS A 411 21.79 -22.67 -16.81
N LEU A 412 22.51 -21.54 -16.85
CA LEU A 412 21.93 -20.23 -16.62
C LEU A 412 20.90 -19.87 -17.70
N VAL A 413 21.18 -20.14 -18.98
CA VAL A 413 20.20 -19.94 -20.08
C VAL A 413 18.94 -20.79 -19.85
N SER A 414 19.09 -22.06 -19.49
CA SER A 414 17.95 -22.93 -19.17
C SER A 414 17.13 -22.41 -17.98
N ALA A 415 17.79 -21.94 -16.91
CA ALA A 415 17.10 -21.37 -15.75
C ALA A 415 16.37 -20.05 -16.08
N LEU A 416 16.98 -19.20 -16.92
CA LEU A 416 16.34 -17.97 -17.40
C LEU A 416 15.10 -18.25 -18.26
N GLN A 417 15.15 -19.30 -19.07
CA GLN A 417 14.00 -19.74 -19.88
C GLN A 417 12.82 -20.16 -19.00
N LEU A 418 13.07 -20.91 -17.91
CA LEU A 418 12.03 -21.28 -16.95
C LEU A 418 11.36 -20.06 -16.31
N VAL A 419 12.13 -19.01 -15.96
CA VAL A 419 11.56 -17.77 -15.40
C VAL A 419 10.73 -17.00 -16.43
N ARG A 420 11.10 -17.07 -17.73
CA ARG A 420 10.33 -16.44 -18.81
C ARG A 420 9.02 -17.17 -19.09
N GLU A 421 9.01 -18.49 -18.97
CA GLU A 421 7.79 -19.31 -19.06
C GLU A 421 6.88 -19.09 -17.86
N GLU A 422 7.45 -19.11 -16.65
CA GLU A 422 6.73 -18.88 -15.41
C GLU A 422 7.60 -18.10 -14.40
N CYS A 423 7.28 -16.81 -14.24
CA CYS A 423 7.97 -15.95 -13.29
C CYS A 423 7.38 -16.14 -11.88
N ASN A 424 8.11 -16.86 -11.03
CA ASN A 424 7.79 -17.11 -9.63
C ASN A 424 9.07 -17.16 -8.77
N ALA A 425 8.88 -17.22 -7.45
CA ALA A 425 9.99 -17.22 -6.49
C ALA A 425 10.92 -18.43 -6.63
N GLU A 426 10.38 -19.61 -6.93
CA GLU A 426 11.12 -20.88 -7.02
C GLU A 426 12.08 -20.86 -8.20
N ASN A 427 11.56 -20.62 -9.41
CA ASN A 427 12.35 -20.53 -10.64
C ASN A 427 13.42 -19.45 -10.53
N PHE A 428 13.09 -18.29 -9.94
CA PHE A 428 14.08 -17.22 -9.77
C PHE A 428 15.17 -17.55 -8.75
N ASN A 429 14.85 -18.26 -7.66
CA ASN A 429 15.87 -18.69 -6.70
C ASN A 429 16.86 -19.70 -7.32
N VAL A 430 16.46 -20.47 -8.33
CA VAL A 430 17.39 -21.35 -9.08
C VAL A 430 18.45 -20.52 -9.78
N ILE A 431 18.09 -19.39 -10.41
CA ILE A 431 19.08 -18.50 -11.05
C ILE A 431 20.11 -18.02 -10.02
N LEU A 432 19.62 -17.54 -8.87
CA LEU A 432 20.48 -16.95 -7.84
C LEU A 432 21.42 -17.98 -7.17
N SER A 433 21.17 -19.29 -7.31
CA SER A 433 22.01 -20.34 -6.73
C SER A 433 23.02 -20.93 -7.72
N LEU A 434 22.98 -20.54 -9.00
CA LEU A 434 23.90 -21.04 -10.01
C LEU A 434 25.29 -20.40 -9.88
N PRO A 435 26.39 -21.18 -9.89
CA PRO A 435 27.75 -20.63 -9.93
C PRO A 435 27.99 -19.72 -11.15
N GLU A 436 27.41 -20.09 -12.29
CA GLU A 436 27.42 -19.31 -13.54
C GLU A 436 26.85 -17.89 -13.35
N PHE A 437 25.81 -17.75 -12.52
CA PHE A 437 25.21 -16.45 -12.22
C PHE A 437 26.12 -15.60 -11.34
N GLU A 438 26.71 -16.19 -10.29
CA GLU A 438 27.64 -15.51 -9.41
C GLU A 438 28.90 -15.04 -10.15
N GLU A 439 29.47 -15.88 -11.00
CA GLU A 439 30.60 -15.53 -11.87
C GLU A 439 30.26 -14.34 -12.77
N LEU A 440 29.13 -14.40 -13.47
CA LEU A 440 28.69 -13.35 -14.38
C LEU A 440 28.39 -12.03 -13.65
N ALA A 441 27.80 -12.09 -12.46
CA ALA A 441 27.55 -10.93 -11.61
C ALA A 441 28.87 -10.27 -11.16
N ASN A 442 29.86 -11.07 -10.78
CA ASN A 442 31.19 -10.58 -10.39
C ASN A 442 31.91 -9.92 -11.59
N LEU A 443 31.84 -10.53 -12.78
CA LEU A 443 32.40 -9.95 -14.01
C LEU A 443 31.70 -8.63 -14.38
N TYR A 444 30.38 -8.56 -14.22
CA TYR A 444 29.63 -7.33 -14.46
C TYR A 444 30.02 -6.22 -13.47
N GLU A 445 30.20 -6.57 -12.19
CA GLU A 445 30.67 -5.62 -11.18
C GLU A 445 32.09 -5.11 -11.49
N GLN A 446 32.99 -5.99 -11.95
CA GLN A 446 34.33 -5.59 -12.42
C GLN A 446 34.23 -4.64 -13.62
N TYR A 447 33.42 -4.95 -14.63
CA TYR A 447 33.18 -4.08 -15.77
C TYR A 447 32.67 -2.70 -15.36
N CYS A 448 31.76 -2.63 -14.38
CA CYS A 448 31.22 -1.38 -13.88
C CYS A 448 32.24 -0.53 -13.11
N LYS A 449 33.24 -1.18 -12.49
CA LYS A 449 34.32 -0.56 -11.71
C LYS A 449 35.59 -0.29 -12.51
N ASP A 450 35.71 -0.76 -13.75
CA ASP A 450 36.90 -0.57 -14.58
C ASP A 450 37.19 0.93 -14.79
N GLU A 451 38.16 1.45 -14.05
CA GLU A 451 38.53 2.87 -13.99
C GLU A 451 39.29 3.33 -15.24
N ASN A 452 39.72 2.40 -16.12
CA ASN A 452 40.38 2.74 -17.38
C ASN A 452 39.40 3.26 -18.46
N ASP A 453 38.12 3.31 -18.14
CA ASP A 453 37.05 3.71 -19.05
C ASP A 453 36.76 5.22 -19.02
N SER A 454 35.94 5.71 -19.95
CA SER A 454 35.69 7.15 -20.12
C SER A 454 34.99 7.78 -18.90
N PRO A 455 35.27 9.07 -18.58
CA PRO A 455 34.54 9.81 -17.53
C PRO A 455 33.02 9.82 -17.71
N LEU A 456 32.55 9.68 -18.96
CA LEU A 456 31.14 9.59 -19.30
C LEU A 456 30.51 8.28 -18.79
N LYS A 457 31.21 7.15 -18.89
CA LYS A 457 30.74 5.87 -18.33
C LYS A 457 30.65 5.96 -16.81
N MET A 458 31.68 6.47 -16.13
CA MET A 458 31.65 6.67 -14.68
C MET A 458 30.47 7.54 -14.24
N PHE A 459 30.21 8.62 -14.98
CA PHE A 459 29.06 9.49 -14.74
C PHE A 459 27.73 8.73 -14.85
N TRP A 460 27.54 7.93 -15.89
CA TRP A 460 26.29 7.16 -16.08
C TRP A 460 26.15 5.96 -15.14
N ASN A 461 27.25 5.30 -14.78
CA ASN A 461 27.25 4.22 -13.78
C ASN A 461 26.83 4.75 -12.41
N SER A 462 27.11 6.01 -12.10
CA SER A 462 26.75 6.64 -10.83
C SER A 462 25.27 7.01 -10.68
N TYR A 463 24.45 6.74 -11.70
CA TYR A 463 23.01 6.94 -11.61
C TYR A 463 22.38 5.96 -10.60
N TRP A 464 22.99 4.80 -10.38
CA TRP A 464 22.42 3.67 -9.63
C TRP A 464 23.29 3.25 -8.45
#